data_AF-A0A962W8U3-F1
#
_entry.id   AF-A0A962W8U3-F1
#
_cell.length_a   1.000
_cell.length_b   1.000
_cell.length_c   1.000
_cell.angle_alpha   90.00
_cell.angle_beta   90.00
_cell.angle_gamma   90.00
#
_symmetry.space_group_name_H-M   'P 1'
#
loop_
_entity.id
_entity.type
_entity.pdbx_description
1 polymer ?
#
loop_
_entity_poly.entity_id
_entity_poly.type
_entity_poly.pdbx_seq_one_letter_code
_entity_poly.pdbx_strand_id
1 'polypeptide(L)'
;MTNKARLALLPVLSMLCVYAAADDLGEAAQGLCDAVKRCAMEQIDKEDLTPEMRQMMEPMLENMCITMQANVQQVPVDHPLYQPAVACMRSLESLSCAEMQAPDRTTTPACQEYEKLANEMGGDPVK
;
A
#
# COMPACT_ATOMS: atom_id res chain seq x y z
N MET A 1 49.27 -32.22 35.10
CA MET A 1 49.43 -30.77 34.80
C MET A 1 49.66 -30.71 33.28
N THR A 2 48.83 -30.13 32.42
CA THR A 2 47.98 -28.95 32.54
C THR A 2 46.88 -29.03 31.45
N ASN A 3 45.65 -28.79 31.89
CA ASN A 3 44.44 -28.57 31.09
C ASN A 3 44.49 -27.17 30.45
N LYS A 4 43.98 -26.97 29.22
CA LYS A 4 43.22 -25.75 28.80
C LYS A 4 42.86 -25.72 27.30
N ALA A 5 41.54 -25.65 27.10
CA ALA A 5 40.79 -24.94 26.06
C ALA A 5 41.21 -25.20 24.59
N ARG A 6 40.52 -26.09 23.85
CA ARG A 6 39.28 -25.73 23.13
C ARG A 6 39.25 -24.27 22.69
N LEU A 7 40.11 -23.90 21.75
CA LEU A 7 39.85 -22.76 20.86
C LEU A 7 38.72 -23.17 19.91
N ALA A 8 37.49 -23.03 20.38
CA ALA A 8 36.33 -22.96 19.50
C ALA A 8 36.45 -21.64 18.73
N LEU A 9 36.78 -21.72 17.43
CA LEU A 9 36.51 -20.64 16.50
C LEU A 9 34.98 -20.49 16.42
N LEU A 10 34.43 -19.53 17.18
CA LEU A 10 33.09 -19.02 16.97
C LEU A 10 33.12 -18.14 15.71
N PRO A 11 32.37 -18.47 14.64
CA PRO A 11 32.04 -17.46 13.67
C PRO A 11 31.07 -16.49 14.36
N VAL A 12 31.49 -15.24 14.54
CA VAL A 12 30.58 -14.14 14.85
C VAL A 12 29.70 -13.99 13.61
N LEU A 13 28.60 -14.73 13.58
CA LEU A 13 27.52 -14.57 12.62
C LEU A 13 26.84 -13.25 12.99
N SER A 14 27.42 -12.15 12.51
CA SER A 14 26.80 -10.83 12.52
C SER A 14 25.49 -10.95 11.76
N MET A 15 24.43 -11.14 12.53
CA MET A 15 23.05 -11.09 12.12
C MET A 15 22.80 -9.68 11.58
N LEU A 16 23.04 -9.50 10.28
CA LEU A 16 22.50 -8.39 9.52
C LEU A 16 20.98 -8.58 9.56
N CYS A 17 20.35 -8.04 10.60
CA CYS A 17 18.93 -7.70 10.53
C CYS A 17 18.81 -6.68 9.42
N VAL A 18 18.59 -7.17 8.19
CA VAL A 18 17.99 -6.39 7.12
C VAL A 18 16.59 -6.09 7.61
N TYR A 19 16.44 -5.03 8.40
CA TYR A 19 15.16 -4.38 8.57
C TYR A 19 14.86 -3.77 7.20
N ALA A 20 14.18 -4.56 6.36
CA ALA A 20 13.37 -3.99 5.30
C ALA A 20 12.33 -3.13 6.03
N ALA A 21 12.65 -1.86 6.25
CA ALA A 21 11.68 -0.89 6.69
C ALA A 21 10.72 -0.75 5.51
N ALA A 22 9.61 -1.49 5.57
CA ALA A 22 8.45 -1.16 4.75
C ALA A 22 8.11 0.28 5.09
N ASP A 23 8.15 1.16 4.09
CA ASP A 23 7.71 2.53 4.28
C ASP A 23 6.19 2.51 4.46
N ASP A 24 5.69 3.22 5.48
CA ASP A 24 4.26 3.24 5.85
C ASP A 24 3.34 3.58 4.67
N LEU A 25 3.83 4.44 3.77
CA LEU A 25 3.11 4.87 2.59
C LEU A 25 3.00 3.76 1.53
N GLY A 26 4.10 3.03 1.27
CA GLY A 26 4.11 1.85 0.41
C GLY A 26 3.20 0.74 0.94
N GLU A 27 3.19 0.51 2.25
CA GLU A 27 2.28 -0.45 2.90
C GLU A 27 0.82 -0.01 2.78
N ALA A 28 0.51 1.25 3.09
CA ALA A 28 -0.84 1.78 2.98
C ALA A 28 -1.36 1.78 1.52
N ALA A 29 -0.48 2.05 0.55
CA ALA A 29 -0.81 1.97 -0.87
C ALA A 29 -1.11 0.54 -1.31
N GLN A 30 -0.32 -0.43 -0.85
CA GLN A 30 -0.55 -1.84 -1.11
C GLN A 30 -1.89 -2.30 -0.51
N GLY A 31 -2.15 -1.98 0.76
CA GLY A 31 -3.40 -2.32 1.44
C GLY A 31 -4.63 -1.75 0.74
N LEU A 32 -4.57 -0.47 0.34
CA LEU A 32 -5.62 0.15 -0.45
C LEU A 32 -5.79 -0.54 -1.81
N CYS A 33 -4.72 -0.88 -2.52
CA CYS A 33 -4.85 -1.56 -3.79
C CYS A 33 -5.48 -2.96 -3.65
N ASP A 34 -5.08 -3.72 -2.63
CA ASP A 34 -5.67 -5.03 -2.35
C ASP A 34 -7.16 -4.91 -2.01
N ALA A 35 -7.58 -3.83 -1.34
CA ALA A 35 -8.99 -3.54 -1.13
C ALA A 35 -9.71 -3.24 -2.45
N VAL A 36 -9.16 -2.38 -3.31
CA VAL A 36 -9.73 -2.08 -4.64
C VAL A 36 -9.83 -3.33 -5.51
N LYS A 37 -8.78 -4.16 -5.56
CA LYS A 37 -8.74 -5.43 -6.29
C LYS A 37 -9.84 -6.37 -5.80
N ARG A 38 -9.98 -6.57 -4.48
CA ARG A 38 -11.05 -7.40 -3.91
C ARG A 38 -12.43 -6.88 -4.30
N CYS A 39 -12.65 -5.58 -4.20
CA CYS A 39 -13.93 -4.97 -4.55
C CYS A 39 -14.24 -5.09 -6.05
N ALA A 40 -13.24 -4.93 -6.93
CA ALA A 40 -13.39 -5.17 -8.35
C ALA A 40 -13.72 -6.64 -8.66
N MET A 41 -13.06 -7.59 -7.99
CA MET A 41 -13.37 -9.02 -8.12
C MET A 41 -14.78 -9.35 -7.64
N GLU A 42 -15.26 -8.74 -6.56
CA GLU A 42 -16.64 -8.92 -6.10
C GLU A 42 -17.67 -8.43 -7.13
N GLN A 43 -17.36 -7.35 -7.87
CA GLN A 43 -18.20 -6.87 -8.97
C GLN A 43 -18.18 -7.85 -10.15
N ILE A 44 -17.00 -8.31 -10.54
CA ILE A 44 -16.81 -9.30 -11.61
C ILE A 44 -17.56 -10.60 -11.30
N ASP A 45 -17.61 -10.99 -10.03
CA ASP A 45 -18.35 -12.17 -9.59
C ASP A 45 -19.87 -12.02 -9.70
N LYS A 46 -20.39 -10.78 -9.69
CA LYS A 46 -21.80 -10.46 -9.92
C LYS A 46 -22.15 -10.34 -11.40
N GLU A 47 -21.15 -10.09 -12.25
CA GLU A 47 -21.27 -10.08 -13.70
C GLU A 47 -21.19 -11.51 -14.25
N ASP A 48 -21.94 -11.80 -15.32
CA ASP A 48 -21.94 -13.12 -15.96
C ASP A 48 -20.74 -13.27 -16.92
N LEU A 49 -19.53 -13.12 -16.38
CA LEU A 49 -18.28 -13.27 -17.13
C LEU A 49 -17.86 -14.74 -17.19
N THR A 50 -17.28 -15.16 -18.32
CA THR A 50 -16.71 -16.52 -18.41
C THR A 50 -15.49 -16.66 -17.49
N PRO A 51 -15.19 -17.89 -17.02
CA PRO A 51 -14.02 -18.14 -16.18
C PRO A 51 -12.69 -17.65 -16.77
N GLU A 52 -12.56 -17.75 -18.10
CA GLU A 52 -11.38 -17.28 -18.84
C GLU A 52 -11.22 -15.76 -18.74
N MET A 53 -12.32 -15.00 -18.84
CA MET A 53 -12.26 -13.55 -18.68
C MET A 53 -11.91 -13.15 -17.25
N ARG A 54 -12.44 -13.86 -16.24
CA ARG A 54 -12.10 -13.63 -14.84
C ARG A 54 -10.60 -13.82 -14.58
N GLN A 55 -10.00 -14.87 -15.15
CA GLN A 55 -8.57 -15.14 -15.02
C GLN A 55 -7.69 -14.07 -15.70
N MET A 56 -8.17 -13.43 -16.76
CA MET A 56 -7.44 -12.33 -17.40
C MET A 56 -7.47 -11.03 -16.59
N MET A 57 -8.45 -10.84 -15.71
CA MET A 57 -8.60 -9.59 -14.93
C MET A 57 -7.64 -9.50 -13.75
N GLU A 58 -7.32 -10.63 -13.11
CA GLU A 58 -6.39 -10.66 -11.98
C GLU A 58 -5.00 -10.06 -12.29
N PRO A 59 -4.29 -10.43 -13.36
CA PRO A 59 -3.00 -9.82 -13.69
C PRO A 59 -3.12 -8.35 -14.11
N MET A 60 -4.27 -7.93 -14.64
CA MET A 60 -4.51 -6.52 -14.97
C MET A 60 -4.63 -5.68 -13.70
N LEU A 61 -5.41 -6.15 -12.71
CA LEU A 61 -5.53 -5.51 -11.41
C LEU A 61 -4.19 -5.49 -10.65
N GLU A 62 -3.41 -6.57 -10.75
CA GLU A 62 -2.07 -6.65 -10.18
C GLU A 62 -1.13 -5.59 -10.77
N ASN A 63 -1.17 -5.40 -12.10
CA ASN A 63 -0.35 -4.38 -12.75
C ASN A 63 -0.78 -2.95 -12.36
N MET A 64 -2.08 -2.74 -12.07
CA MET A 64 -2.54 -1.47 -11.50
C MET A 64 -1.97 -1.24 -10.09
N CYS A 65 -1.90 -2.27 -9.25
CA CYS A 65 -1.28 -2.17 -7.93
C CYS A 65 0.21 -1.85 -8.00
N ILE A 66 0.96 -2.50 -8.89
CA ILE A 66 2.38 -2.20 -9.11
C ILE A 66 2.56 -0.73 -9.49
N THR A 67 1.70 -0.22 -10.39
CA THR A 67 1.74 1.19 -10.82
C THR A 67 1.43 2.13 -9.66
N MET A 68 0.41 1.83 -8.85
CA MET A 68 0.07 2.62 -7.67
C MET A 68 1.23 2.68 -6.68
N GLN A 69 1.86 1.53 -6.41
CA GLN A 69 2.99 1.43 -5.49
C GLN A 69 4.23 2.20 -5.99
N ALA A 70 4.49 2.19 -7.30
CA ALA A 70 5.60 2.95 -7.89
C ALA A 70 5.42 4.48 -7.80
N ASN A 71 4.18 4.96 -7.74
CA ASN A 71 3.90 6.39 -7.61
C ASN A 71 4.11 6.89 -6.17
N VAL A 72 3.88 6.04 -5.16
CA VAL A 72 4.01 6.46 -3.75
C VAL A 72 5.45 6.46 -3.25
N GLN A 73 6.32 5.61 -3.80
CA GLN A 73 7.76 5.58 -3.46
C GLN A 73 8.49 6.90 -3.79
N GLN A 74 7.83 7.83 -4.49
CA GLN A 74 8.39 9.14 -4.86
C GLN A 74 8.17 10.21 -3.77
N VAL A 75 7.37 9.93 -2.72
CA VAL A 75 7.08 10.88 -1.64
C VAL A 75 8.09 10.70 -0.49
N PRO A 76 8.93 11.71 -0.18
CA PRO A 76 9.87 11.63 0.94
C PRO A 76 9.17 11.47 2.30
N VAL A 77 9.75 10.68 3.20
CA VAL A 77 9.20 10.42 4.55
C VAL A 77 9.12 11.66 5.44
N ASP A 78 9.96 12.65 5.18
CA ASP A 78 10.01 13.95 5.86
C ASP A 78 9.09 14.99 5.22
N HIS A 79 8.43 14.65 4.11
CA HIS A 79 7.50 15.55 3.45
C HIS A 79 6.25 15.77 4.33
N PRO A 80 5.76 17.01 4.48
CA PRO A 80 4.59 17.30 5.32
C PRO A 80 3.31 16.53 4.93
N LEU A 81 3.21 16.13 3.66
CA LEU A 81 2.11 15.29 3.16
C LEU A 81 2.25 13.80 3.41
N TYR A 82 3.40 13.31 3.88
CA TYR A 82 3.64 11.87 4.00
C TYR A 82 2.62 11.20 4.92
N GLN A 83 2.51 11.66 6.17
CA GLN A 83 1.58 11.09 7.15
C GLN A 83 0.10 11.32 6.79
N PRO A 84 -0.31 12.51 6.32
CA PRO A 84 -1.65 12.71 5.79
C PRO A 84 -2.02 11.77 4.63
N ALA A 85 -1.09 11.48 3.72
CA ALA A 85 -1.30 10.53 2.62
C ALA A 85 -1.49 9.09 3.13
N VAL A 86 -0.64 8.65 4.08
CA VAL A 86 -0.77 7.35 4.76
C VAL A 86 -2.15 7.22 5.41
N ALA A 87 -2.58 8.26 6.14
CA ALA A 87 -3.87 8.28 6.82
C ALA A 87 -5.04 8.21 5.84
N CYS A 88 -4.98 8.95 4.73
CA CYS A 88 -5.97 8.88 3.66
C CYS A 88 -6.07 7.45 3.10
N MET A 89 -4.95 6.84 2.72
CA MET A 89 -4.94 5.49 2.14
C MET A 89 -5.51 4.43 3.10
N ARG A 90 -5.07 4.43 4.36
CA ARG A 90 -5.60 3.52 5.39
C ARG A 90 -7.08 3.73 5.67
N SER A 91 -7.56 4.98 5.61
CA SER A 91 -8.98 5.26 5.79
C SER A 91 -9.82 4.74 4.63
N LEU A 92 -9.32 4.82 3.39
CA LEU A 92 -10.00 4.25 2.23
C LEU A 92 -9.99 2.73 2.32
N GLU A 93 -8.86 2.11 2.66
CA GLU A 93 -8.75 0.65 2.87
C GLU A 93 -9.79 0.11 3.87
N SER A 94 -10.17 0.92 4.87
CA SER A 94 -11.16 0.54 5.88
C SER A 94 -12.62 0.54 5.40
N LEU A 95 -12.89 1.10 4.22
CA LEU A 95 -14.23 1.14 3.64
C LEU A 95 -14.68 -0.24 3.17
N SER A 96 -15.98 -0.50 3.24
CA SER A 96 -16.59 -1.64 2.56
C SER A 96 -16.60 -1.45 1.04
N CYS A 97 -16.71 -2.55 0.28
CA CYS A 97 -16.78 -2.46 -1.18
C CYS A 97 -18.00 -1.67 -1.68
N ALA A 98 -19.12 -1.72 -0.95
CA ALA A 98 -20.29 -0.90 -1.25
C ALA A 98 -19.99 0.62 -1.10
N GLU A 99 -19.23 1.01 -0.07
CA GLU A 99 -18.83 2.41 0.14
C GLU A 99 -17.78 2.87 -0.87
N MET A 100 -16.83 2.01 -1.24
CA MET A 100 -15.83 2.32 -2.29
C MET A 100 -16.46 2.47 -3.68
N GLN A 101 -17.49 1.68 -3.98
CA GLN A 101 -18.15 1.64 -5.29
C GLN A 101 -19.33 2.62 -5.38
N ALA A 102 -19.61 3.37 -4.32
CA ALA A 102 -20.67 4.36 -4.33
C ALA A 102 -20.45 5.37 -5.48
N PRO A 103 -21.51 5.73 -6.22
CA PRO A 103 -21.41 6.68 -7.33
C PRO A 103 -20.94 8.07 -6.88
N ASP A 104 -21.22 8.41 -5.63
CA ASP A 104 -20.69 9.57 -4.94
C ASP A 104 -19.33 9.13 -4.38
N ARG A 105 -18.22 9.50 -5.04
CA ARG A 105 -16.87 9.11 -4.61
C ARG A 105 -16.72 9.39 -3.12
N THR A 106 -16.61 8.33 -2.30
CA THR A 106 -16.50 8.46 -0.85
C THR A 106 -15.11 8.99 -0.49
N THR A 107 -14.97 10.32 -0.42
CA THR A 107 -13.79 10.94 0.18
C THR A 107 -13.93 10.90 1.69
N THR A 108 -13.10 10.11 2.35
CA THR A 108 -13.05 10.04 3.82
C THR A 108 -12.58 11.38 4.40
N PRO A 109 -12.88 11.68 5.68
CA PRO A 109 -12.35 12.87 6.35
C PRO A 109 -10.82 12.98 6.31
N ALA A 110 -10.11 11.85 6.37
CA ALA A 110 -8.65 11.83 6.29
C ALA A 110 -8.14 12.25 4.89
N CYS A 111 -8.83 11.81 3.83
CA CYS A 111 -8.50 12.25 2.47
C CYS A 111 -8.85 13.71 2.21
N GLN A 112 -9.93 14.23 2.80
CA GLN A 112 -10.25 15.67 2.71
C GLN A 112 -9.17 16.54 3.34
N GLU A 113 -8.62 16.13 4.50
CA GLU A 113 -7.52 16.85 5.14
C GLU A 113 -6.23 16.76 4.30
N TYR A 114 -5.93 15.59 3.75
CA TYR A 114 -4.80 15.42 2.83
C TYR A 114 -4.92 16.34 1.60
N GLU A 115 -6.08 16.36 0.94
CA GLU A 115 -6.34 17.21 -0.23
C GLU A 115 -6.20 18.69 0.11
N LYS A 116 -6.77 19.13 1.24
CA LYS A 116 -6.64 20.50 1.73
C LYS A 116 -5.18 20.89 1.92
N LEU A 117 -4.40 20.07 2.61
CA LEU A 117 -2.97 20.33 2.83
C LEU A 117 -2.18 20.35 1.52
N ALA A 118 -2.50 19.44 0.59
CA ALA A 118 -1.85 19.39 -0.72
C ALA A 118 -2.12 20.68 -1.52
N ASN A 119 -3.36 21.16 -1.53
CA ASN A 119 -3.76 22.40 -2.20
C ASN A 119 -3.08 23.64 -1.60
N GLU A 120 -2.97 23.71 -0.27
CA GLU A 120 -2.30 24.81 0.44
C GLU A 120 -0.79 24.90 0.09
N MET A 121 -0.16 23.76 -0.23
CA MET A 121 1.25 23.69 -0.64
C MET A 121 1.48 23.89 -2.14
N GLY A 122 0.44 24.25 -2.91
CA GLY A 122 0.52 24.42 -4.36
C GLY A 122 0.52 23.11 -5.13
N GLY A 123 0.13 21.99 -4.50
CA GLY A 123 -0.21 20.78 -5.20
C GLY A 123 -1.51 20.99 -5.97
N ASP A 124 -1.45 20.89 -7.29
CA ASP A 124 -2.65 20.85 -8.13
C ASP A 124 -3.50 19.63 -7.69
N PRO A 125 -4.75 19.81 -7.26
CA PRO A 125 -5.62 18.69 -6.97
C PRO A 125 -5.93 18.00 -8.31
N VAL A 126 -5.36 16.82 -8.51
CA VAL A 126 -5.85 15.75 -9.40
C VAL A 126 -6.69 16.28 -10.58
N LYS A 127 -6.04 16.57 -11.71
CA LYS A 127 -6.72 16.73 -12.99
C LYS A 127 -6.84 15.39 -13.70
#